data_AF-A0A5J4QU26-F1
#
_entry.id   AF-A0A5J4QU26-F1
#
_cell.length_a   1.000
_cell.length_b   1.000
_cell.length_c   1.000
_cell.angle_alpha   90.00
_cell.angle_beta   90.00
_cell.angle_gamma   90.00
#
_symmetry.space_group_name_H-M   'P 1'
#
loop_
_entity.id
_entity.type
_entity.pdbx_description
1 polymer ?
#
loop_
_entity_poly.entity_id
_entity_poly.type
_entity_poly.pdbx_seq_one_letter_code
_entity_poly.pdbx_strand_id
1 'polypeptide(L)'
;MAKFIELHKLDGDNIFVRAEDVAYFLSHTCEDEGIPCTLVKIDPLLSPAIKVKETPAEILDKIREPEYTEALNAEIAKSVEALRYAVKTFGSGILKKL
;
A
#
# COMPACT_ATOMS: atom_id res chain seq x y z
N MET A 1 -11.59 13.55 4.19
CA MET A 1 -12.24 13.42 2.86
C MET A 1 -12.08 11.98 2.42
N ALA A 2 -13.16 11.29 2.06
CA ALA A 2 -13.06 9.92 1.57
C ALA A 2 -12.40 9.94 0.17
N LYS A 3 -11.33 9.16 0.00
CA LYS A 3 -10.61 9.07 -1.27
C LYS A 3 -11.20 7.94 -2.09
N PHE A 4 -11.65 8.25 -3.30
CA PHE A 4 -12.16 7.26 -4.24
C PHE A 4 -11.11 6.97 -5.30
N ILE A 5 -10.93 5.70 -5.62
CA ILE A 5 -10.13 5.22 -6.74
C ILE A 5 -11.06 4.65 -7.79
N GLU A 6 -10.87 5.10 -9.03
CA GLU A 6 -11.53 4.54 -10.20
C GLU A 6 -10.74 3.33 -10.69
N LEU A 7 -11.43 2.19 -10.80
CA LEU A 7 -10.91 0.92 -11.28
C LEU A 7 -11.69 0.44 -12.49
N HIS A 8 -11.01 -0.14 -13.48
CA HIS A 8 -11.61 -0.57 -14.73
C HIS A 8 -11.81 -2.09 -14.70
N LYS A 9 -13.06 -2.54 -14.67
CA LYS A 9 -13.39 -3.97 -14.74
C LYS A 9 -13.04 -4.52 -16.12
N LEU A 10 -12.89 -5.84 -16.18
CA LEU A 10 -12.66 -6.55 -17.43
C LEU A 10 -13.81 -6.40 -18.43
N ASP A 11 -15.04 -6.39 -17.91
CA ASP A 11 -16.31 -6.24 -18.66
C ASP A 11 -16.48 -4.85 -19.31
N GLY A 12 -15.57 -3.90 -19.06
CA GLY A 12 -15.64 -2.54 -19.60
C GLY A 12 -16.38 -1.54 -18.70
N ASP A 13 -16.98 -2.01 -17.60
CA ASP A 13 -17.53 -1.17 -16.56
C ASP A 13 -16.45 -0.56 -15.65
N ASN A 14 -16.66 0.68 -15.21
CA ASN A 14 -15.83 1.33 -14.21
C ASN A 14 -16.46 1.18 -12.82
N ILE A 15 -15.63 1.05 -11.79
CA ILE A 15 -16.07 1.06 -10.40
C ILE A 15 -15.26 2.06 -9.60
N PHE A 16 -15.96 2.86 -8.80
CA PHE A 16 -15.36 3.76 -7.83
C PHE A 16 -15.41 3.09 -6.47
N VAL A 17 -14.23 2.86 -5.88
CA VAL A 17 -14.11 2.23 -4.56
C VAL A 17 -13.38 3.18 -3.64
N ARG A 18 -13.75 3.23 -2.37
CA ARG A 18 -12.99 4.05 -1.43
C ARG A 18 -11.67 3.36 -1.15
N ALA A 19 -10.58 4.12 -1.20
CA ALA A 19 -9.23 3.58 -0.97
C ALA A 19 -9.10 2.96 0.43
N GLU A 20 -9.79 3.51 1.43
CA GLU A 20 -9.87 3.01 2.81
C GLU A 20 -10.58 1.66 2.94
N ASP A 21 -11.48 1.32 2.00
CA ASP A 21 -12.15 0.03 2.00
C ASP A 21 -11.23 -1.05 1.41
N VAL A 22 -10.23 -0.70 0.59
CA VAL A 22 -9.40 -1.73 -0.05
C VAL A 22 -8.49 -2.45 0.95
N ALA A 23 -8.78 -3.73 1.16
CA ALA A 23 -8.02 -4.62 2.04
C ALA A 23 -6.69 -5.05 1.41
N TYR A 24 -6.72 -5.55 0.17
CA TYR A 24 -5.51 -5.96 -0.57
C TYR A 24 -5.78 -6.10 -2.07
N PHE A 25 -4.71 -6.07 -2.85
CA PHE A 25 -4.71 -6.37 -4.29
C PHE A 25 -3.69 -7.46 -4.60
N LEU A 26 -4.01 -8.33 -5.54
CA LEU A 26 -3.15 -9.44 -5.98
C LEU A 26 -3.01 -9.44 -7.49
N SER A 27 -1.78 -9.57 -7.99
CA SER A 27 -1.53 -9.85 -9.40
C SER A 27 -2.22 -11.16 -9.77
N HIS A 28 -2.97 -11.14 -10.85
CA HIS A 28 -3.69 -12.28 -11.38
C HIS A 28 -3.55 -12.31 -12.91
N THR A 29 -3.84 -13.45 -13.51
CA THR A 29 -3.91 -13.57 -14.96
C THR A 29 -5.33 -13.99 -15.29
N CYS A 30 -5.97 -13.24 -16.17
CA CYS A 30 -7.35 -13.52 -16.52
C CYS A 30 -7.38 -14.58 -17.62
N GLU A 31 -7.88 -15.77 -17.26
CA GLU A 31 -7.80 -17.00 -18.05
C GLU A 31 -8.46 -16.87 -19.43
N ASP A 32 -9.49 -16.03 -19.56
CA ASP A 32 -10.22 -15.83 -20.82
C ASP A 32 -9.42 -15.09 -21.91
N GLU A 33 -8.39 -14.31 -21.56
CA GLU A 33 -7.62 -13.52 -22.55
C GLU A 33 -6.09 -13.63 -22.39
N GLY A 34 -5.59 -14.29 -21.33
CA GLY A 34 -4.15 -14.32 -21.04
C GLY A 34 -3.55 -12.96 -20.67
N ILE A 35 -4.40 -11.99 -20.34
CA ILE A 35 -4.03 -10.61 -20.02
C ILE A 35 -3.73 -10.50 -18.51
N PRO A 36 -2.66 -9.79 -18.11
CA PRO A 36 -2.42 -9.48 -16.69
C PRO A 36 -3.57 -8.64 -16.14
N CYS A 37 -4.14 -9.08 -15.02
CA CYS A 37 -5.24 -8.39 -14.34
C CYS A 37 -4.98 -8.35 -12.83
N THR A 38 -5.64 -7.46 -12.10
CA THR A 38 -5.49 -7.40 -10.63
C THR A 38 -6.79 -7.81 -9.96
N LEU A 39 -6.67 -8.65 -8.93
CA LEU A 39 -7.77 -8.94 -8.02
C LEU A 39 -7.75 -7.94 -6.88
N VAL A 40 -8.81 -7.13 -6.75
CA VAL A 40 -8.97 -6.12 -5.70
C VAL A 40 -10.01 -6.59 -4.69
N LYS A 41 -9.64 -6.63 -3.41
CA LYS A 41 -10.52 -7.00 -2.30
C LYS A 41 -10.88 -5.74 -1.49
N ILE A 42 -12.16 -5.35 -1.49
CA ILE A 42 -12.67 -4.09 -0.89
C ILE A 42 -13.28 -4.30 0.50
N ASP A 43 -13.54 -5.54 0.90
CA ASP A 43 -13.92 -5.83 2.28
C ASP A 43 -13.68 -7.32 2.53
N PRO A 44 -12.96 -7.69 3.60
CA PRO A 44 -12.65 -9.08 3.89
C PRO A 44 -13.90 -9.93 4.21
N LEU A 45 -14.99 -9.31 4.70
CA LEU A 45 -16.15 -10.01 5.25
C LEU A 45 -17.31 -10.16 4.27
N LEU A 46 -17.50 -9.23 3.33
CA LEU A 46 -18.78 -9.15 2.59
C LEU A 46 -18.69 -9.07 1.06
N SER A 47 -17.56 -8.66 0.48
CA SER A 47 -17.49 -8.38 -0.96
C SER A 47 -16.64 -9.39 -1.73
N PRO A 48 -17.12 -9.94 -2.86
CA PRO A 48 -16.28 -10.74 -3.75
C PRO A 48 -15.12 -9.90 -4.28
N ALA A 49 -13.97 -10.55 -4.54
CA ALA A 49 -12.83 -9.87 -5.15
C ALA A 49 -13.18 -9.42 -6.57
N ILE A 50 -12.84 -8.19 -6.92
CA ILE A 50 -13.13 -7.60 -8.23
C ILE A 50 -11.90 -7.77 -9.11
N LYS A 51 -12.09 -8.28 -10.33
CA LYS A 51 -11.03 -8.34 -11.34
C LYS A 51 -10.99 -7.03 -12.12
N VAL A 52 -9.81 -6.41 -12.18
CA VAL A 52 -9.59 -5.12 -12.85
C VAL A 52 -8.44 -5.22 -13.84
N LYS A 53 -8.45 -4.37 -14.87
CA LYS A 53 -7.43 -4.35 -15.94
C LYS A 53 -6.11 -3.73 -15.48
N GLU A 54 -6.16 -2.83 -14.51
CA GLU A 54 -4.94 -2.20 -13.99
C GLU A 54 -4.04 -3.20 -13.27
N THR A 55 -2.74 -2.95 -13.32
CA THR A 55 -1.74 -3.64 -12.51
C THR A 55 -1.78 -3.16 -11.05
N PRO A 56 -1.25 -3.93 -10.08
CA PRO A 56 -1.22 -3.49 -8.69
C PRO A 56 -0.42 -2.18 -8.51
N ALA A 57 0.59 -1.95 -9.34
CA ALA A 57 1.40 -0.73 -9.31
C ALA A 57 0.59 0.51 -9.70
N GLU A 58 -0.24 0.42 -10.74
CA GLU A 58 -1.12 1.52 -11.15
C GLU A 58 -2.17 1.85 -10.09
N ILE A 59 -2.72 0.82 -9.43
CA ILE A 59 -3.68 1.00 -8.34
C ILE A 59 -2.99 1.66 -7.13
N LEU A 60 -1.77 1.22 -6.81
CA LEU A 60 -0.97 1.82 -5.74
C LEU A 60 -0.61 3.29 -6.03
N ASP A 61 -0.37 3.64 -7.29
CA ASP A 61 -0.09 5.03 -7.69
C ASP A 61 -1.32 5.92 -7.50
N LYS A 62 -2.52 5.42 -7.84
CA LYS A 62 -3.80 6.09 -7.58
C LYS A 62 -4.10 6.27 -6.08
N ILE A 63 -3.63 5.34 -5.24
CA ILE A 63 -3.78 5.40 -3.78
C ILE A 63 -2.72 6.30 -3.14
N ARG A 64 -1.51 6.37 -3.71
CA ARG A 64 -0.42 7.19 -3.19
C ARG A 64 -0.80 8.66 -3.23
N GLU A 65 -1.01 9.22 -2.05
CA GLU A 65 -0.95 10.67 -1.85
C GLU A 65 0.51 11.09 -1.64
N PRO A 66 0.96 12.19 -2.28
CA PRO A 66 2.28 12.75 -1.98
C PRO A 66 2.41 13.15 -0.51
N GLU A 67 1.33 13.61 0.12
CA GLU A 67 1.32 14.10 1.51
C GLU A 67 1.53 13.00 2.58
N TYR A 68 1.03 11.78 2.35
CA TYR A 68 1.21 10.68 3.30
C TYR A 68 2.66 10.15 3.32
N THR A 69 3.37 10.35 2.20
CA THR A 69 4.75 9.91 2.05
C THR A 69 5.71 10.79 2.86
N GLU A 70 5.45 12.10 2.95
CA GLU A 70 6.28 13.01 3.76
C GLU A 70 6.08 12.81 5.26
N ALA A 71 4.83 12.68 5.74
CA ALA A 71 4.56 12.46 7.16
C ALA A 71 5.13 11.12 7.66
N LEU A 72 4.95 10.04 6.88
CA LEU A 72 5.49 8.73 7.21
C LEU A 72 7.02 8.72 7.14
N ASN A 73 7.62 9.38 6.14
CA ASN A 73 9.07 9.51 6.05
C ASN A 73 9.64 10.34 7.21
N ALA A 74 8.95 11.39 7.65
CA ALA A 74 9.35 12.19 8.81
C ALA A 74 9.30 11.37 10.11
N GLU A 75 8.27 10.54 10.27
CA GLU A 75 8.13 9.67 11.46
C GLU A 75 9.16 8.53 11.48
N ILE A 76 9.46 7.95 10.32
CA ILE A 76 10.54 6.97 10.15
C ILE A 76 11.90 7.63 10.44
N ALA A 77 12.15 8.82 9.90
CA ALA A 77 13.40 9.56 10.14
C ALA A 77 13.60 9.85 11.63
N LYS A 78 12.54 10.29 12.33
CA LYS A 78 12.56 10.52 13.77
C LYS A 78 12.85 9.25 14.57
N SER A 79 12.24 8.13 14.17
CA SER A 79 12.47 6.82 14.79
C SER A 79 13.90 6.31 14.57
N VAL A 80 14.46 6.50 13.37
CA VAL A 80 15.84 6.14 13.03
C VAL A 80 16.84 7.00 13.80
N GLU A 81 16.57 8.30 13.96
CA GLU A 81 17.45 9.20 14.73
C GLU A 81 17.43 8.87 16.23
N ALA A 82 16.25 8.58 16.79
CA ALA A 82 16.12 8.10 18.17
C ALA A 82 16.88 6.78 18.38
N LEU A 83 16.82 5.85 17.42
CA LEU A 83 17.56 4.59 17.47
C LEU A 83 19.07 4.82 17.39
N ARG A 84 19.54 5.73 16.50
CA ARG A 84 20.96 6.12 16.42
C ARG A 84 21.47 6.73 17.71
N TYR A 85 20.68 7.60 18.34
CA TYR A 85 21.00 8.18 19.63
C TYR A 85 21.10 7.09 20.70
N ALA A 86 20.11 6.19 20.80
CA ALA A 86 20.14 5.08 21.73
C ALA A 86 21.37 4.19 21.52
N VAL A 87 21.70 3.81 20.29
CA VAL A 87 22.90 3.01 19.98
C VAL A 87 24.18 3.75 20.37
N LYS A 88 24.26 5.07 20.16
CA LYS A 88 25.43 5.87 20.56
C LYS A 88 25.58 5.95 22.08
N THR A 89 24.48 6.14 22.80
CA THR A 89 24.47 6.30 24.27
C THR A 89 24.67 4.95 24.97
N PHE A 90 24.03 3.87 24.50
CA PHE A 90 24.17 2.53 25.08
C PHE A 90 25.42 1.78 24.57
N GLY A 91 25.82 1.96 23.31
CA GLY A 91 27.04 1.37 22.75
C GLY A 91 28.33 1.91 23.39
N SER A 92 28.32 3.19 23.81
CA SER A 92 29.42 3.75 24.63
C SER A 92 29.48 3.21 26.06
N GLY A 93 28.40 2.61 26.57
CA GLY A 93 28.36 2.00 27.91
C GLY A 93 29.00 0.60 27.97
N ILE A 94 28.99 -0.14 26.85
CA ILE A 94 29.52 -1.51 26.78
C ILE A 94 31.04 -1.51 26.57
N LEU A 95 31.59 -0.52 25.86
CA LEU A 95 33.04 -0.41 25.60
C LEU A 95 33.88 0.11 26.79
N LYS A 96 33.26 0.63 27.87
CA LYS A 96 33.97 1.08 29.08
C LYS A 96 34.07 0.01 30.19
N LYS A 97 33.50 -1.18 29.97
CA LYS A 97 33.51 -2.29 30.94
C LYS A 97 34.19 -3.58 30.43
N LEU A 98 34.87 -3.51 29.29
CA LEU A 98 35.81 -4.54 28.83
C LEU A 98 37.24 -4.07 29.06
#